data_AF-A0A397FTJ9-F1
#
_entry.id   AF-A0A397FTJ9-F1
#
_cell.length_a   1.000
_cell.length_b   1.000
_cell.length_c   1.000
_cell.angle_alpha   90.00
_cell.angle_beta   90.00
_cell.angle_gamma   90.00
#
_symmetry.space_group_name_H-M   'P 1'
#
loop_
_entity.id
_entity.type
_entity.pdbx_description
1 polymer ?
#
loop_
_entity_poly.entity_id
_entity_poly.type
_entity_poly.pdbx_seq_one_letter_code
_entity_poly.pdbx_strand_id
1 'polypeptide(L)'
;MSLLITIEGIDGSGKTTLINNLKKSGELNLLTHNWRDTELGQKIWHLLNEAKGKDSLPSNWSYIFLILTAFDELIKKIIKPNLQENKVVIIDRYIDSTLVYQGLEGGTGANVVQEVAKKTINLPMPDITFILDIDPRKAQTRLKKRQEETGEYSNWDKLDLEFHQRIRNYYLELKKQFPERIYIVNANQSETEILAEVKSLIEPFCLPENEKKFPSHSRVIIKNEKGEFLLVKDKKWGWNFPGGKIEPNESPTAAAKREVFEETNLVTEDLKLIAIKNIFYANLPKGNQHWKGYFYQVSKYSGEIKIKEVGKILEIKFANLNSSENEIREFFDWTEKVQQPCQFYWEKIKRHKK
;
A
#
# COMPACT_ATOMS: atom_id res chain seq x y z
N MET A 1 11.54 12.87 -6.92
CA MET A 1 11.02 11.57 -6.50
C MET A 1 10.27 10.93 -7.64
N SER A 2 10.67 9.74 -8.06
CA SER A 2 9.93 8.90 -8.99
C SER A 2 9.63 7.56 -8.36
N LEU A 3 8.53 6.94 -8.78
CA LEU A 3 8.04 5.70 -8.19
C LEU A 3 7.44 4.82 -9.29
N LEU A 4 7.89 3.58 -9.38
CA LEU A 4 7.32 2.56 -10.24
C LEU A 4 6.45 1.61 -9.41
N ILE A 5 5.14 1.71 -9.59
CA ILE A 5 4.14 0.87 -8.94
C ILE A 5 3.62 -0.13 -9.97
N THR A 6 3.38 -1.37 -9.55
CA THR A 6 2.66 -2.35 -10.37
C THR A 6 1.43 -2.87 -9.63
N ILE A 7 0.38 -3.20 -10.39
CA ILE A 7 -0.85 -3.78 -9.86
C ILE A 7 -1.04 -5.15 -10.52
N GLU A 8 -1.14 -6.17 -9.69
CA GLU A 8 -1.09 -7.59 -10.04
C GLU A 8 -2.26 -8.36 -9.42
N GLY A 9 -2.45 -9.60 -9.86
CA GLY A 9 -3.50 -10.49 -9.39
C GLY A 9 -4.29 -11.12 -10.53
N ILE A 10 -5.13 -12.09 -10.20
CA ILE A 10 -5.94 -12.82 -11.19
C ILE A 10 -6.95 -11.90 -11.90
N ASP A 11 -7.48 -12.33 -13.05
CA ASP A 11 -8.55 -11.59 -13.70
C ASP A 11 -9.79 -11.52 -12.80
N GLY A 12 -10.58 -10.44 -12.90
CA GLY A 12 -11.71 -10.19 -11.98
C GLY A 12 -11.32 -9.66 -10.60
N SER A 13 -10.03 -9.48 -10.29
CA SER A 13 -9.57 -8.94 -8.99
C SER A 13 -9.82 -7.44 -8.78
N GLY A 14 -10.18 -6.69 -9.83
CA GLY A 14 -10.50 -5.25 -9.72
C GLY A 14 -9.32 -4.30 -10.02
N LYS A 15 -8.24 -4.78 -10.64
CA LYS A 15 -7.05 -3.96 -11.00
C LYS A 15 -7.42 -2.70 -11.77
N THR A 16 -8.17 -2.86 -12.87
CA THR A 16 -8.59 -1.74 -13.74
C THR A 16 -9.43 -0.73 -12.97
N THR A 17 -10.32 -1.20 -12.09
CA THR A 17 -11.14 -0.33 -11.23
C THR A 17 -10.30 0.45 -10.25
N LEU A 18 -9.36 -0.19 -9.55
CA LEU A 18 -8.42 0.47 -8.65
C LEU A 18 -7.57 1.52 -9.38
N ILE A 19 -7.01 1.17 -10.54
CA ILE A 19 -6.23 2.09 -11.39
C ILE A 19 -7.06 3.32 -11.76
N ASN A 20 -8.31 3.13 -12.19
CA ASN A 20 -9.21 4.22 -12.54
C ASN A 20 -9.56 5.09 -11.33
N ASN A 21 -9.77 4.49 -10.16
CA ASN A 21 -10.05 5.22 -8.93
C ASN A 21 -8.83 6.02 -8.44
N LEU A 22 -7.61 5.47 -8.59
CA LEU A 22 -6.36 6.18 -8.32
C LEU A 22 -6.15 7.37 -9.27
N LYS A 23 -6.49 7.23 -10.56
CA LYS A 23 -6.47 8.38 -11.49
C LYS A 23 -7.44 9.47 -11.06
N LYS A 24 -8.67 9.08 -10.72
CA LYS A 24 -9.75 10.02 -10.36
C LYS A 24 -9.47 10.76 -9.05
N SER A 25 -8.66 10.21 -8.14
CA SER A 25 -8.34 10.91 -6.90
C SER A 25 -7.47 12.15 -7.09
N GLY A 26 -6.77 12.29 -8.23
CA GLY A 26 -6.00 13.50 -8.55
C GLY A 26 -4.78 13.75 -7.65
N GLU A 27 -4.44 12.83 -6.76
CA GLU A 27 -3.45 13.02 -5.69
C GLU A 27 -1.99 12.80 -6.13
N LEU A 28 -1.76 12.32 -7.36
CA LEU A 28 -0.43 11.97 -7.88
C LEU A 28 -0.32 12.40 -9.36
N ASN A 29 0.89 12.82 -9.81
CA ASN A 29 1.24 12.91 -11.24
C ASN A 29 1.36 11.49 -11.81
N LEU A 30 0.20 10.84 -11.88
CA LEU A 30 0.06 9.41 -12.01
C LEU A 30 -0.14 9.06 -13.47
N LEU A 31 0.84 8.38 -14.03
CA LEU A 31 0.73 7.80 -15.36
C LEU A 31 0.41 6.32 -15.20
N THR A 32 -0.67 5.88 -15.82
CA THR A 32 -1.01 4.46 -15.81
C THR A 32 -0.75 3.89 -17.18
N HIS A 33 -0.04 2.78 -17.22
CA HIS A 33 0.18 2.06 -18.45
C HIS A 33 -0.08 0.57 -18.24
N ASN A 34 -0.17 -0.15 -19.33
CA ASN A 34 -0.01 -1.60 -19.36
C ASN A 34 1.05 -1.93 -20.42
N TRP A 35 1.53 -3.17 -20.42
CA TRP A 35 2.59 -3.59 -21.33
C TRP A 35 2.24 -3.52 -22.83
N ARG A 36 0.97 -3.29 -23.15
CA ARG A 36 0.43 -3.11 -24.51
C ARG A 36 0.29 -1.64 -24.90
N ASP A 37 0.67 -0.67 -24.05
CA ASP A 37 0.50 0.76 -24.37
C ASP A 37 1.62 1.32 -25.27
N THR A 38 2.37 0.44 -25.93
CA THR A 38 3.38 0.76 -26.92
C THR A 38 3.07 0.06 -28.24
N GLU A 39 3.57 0.59 -29.36
CA GLU A 39 3.29 0.01 -30.68
C GLU A 39 3.76 -1.46 -30.78
N LEU A 40 4.95 -1.77 -30.28
CA LEU A 40 5.47 -3.13 -30.24
C LEU A 40 4.70 -4.01 -29.26
N GLY A 41 4.32 -3.45 -28.10
CA GLY A 41 3.46 -4.13 -27.13
C GLY A 41 2.12 -4.56 -27.73
N GLN A 42 1.46 -3.69 -28.51
CA GLN A 42 0.21 -4.03 -29.21
C GLN A 42 0.43 -5.11 -30.25
N LYS A 43 1.47 -5.00 -31.10
CA LYS A 43 1.79 -6.00 -32.12
C LYS A 43 2.03 -7.39 -31.49
N ILE A 44 2.78 -7.44 -30.39
CA ILE A 44 3.06 -8.69 -29.67
C ILE A 44 1.77 -9.23 -29.02
N TRP A 45 0.93 -8.37 -28.45
CA TRP A 45 -0.36 -8.80 -27.91
C TRP A 45 -1.28 -9.41 -28.97
N HIS A 46 -1.36 -8.78 -30.15
CA HIS A 46 -2.10 -9.32 -31.29
C HIS A 46 -1.56 -10.69 -31.71
N LEU A 47 -0.24 -10.82 -31.89
CA LEU A 47 0.41 -12.08 -32.22
C LEU A 47 0.08 -13.19 -31.20
N LEU A 48 0.20 -12.89 -29.91
CA LEU A 48 -0.07 -13.85 -28.84
C LEU A 48 -1.56 -14.22 -28.73
N ASN A 49 -2.47 -13.30 -29.07
CA ASN A 49 -3.90 -13.59 -29.08
C ASN A 49 -4.34 -14.37 -30.32
N GLU A 50 -3.79 -14.08 -31.50
CA GLU A 50 -4.08 -14.85 -32.71
C GLU A 50 -3.58 -16.29 -32.61
N ALA A 51 -2.50 -16.52 -31.87
CA ALA A 51 -2.01 -17.86 -31.56
C ALA A 51 -2.95 -18.63 -30.61
N LYS A 52 -3.76 -17.95 -29.78
CA LYS A 52 -4.75 -18.57 -28.88
C LYS A 52 -5.97 -19.05 -29.66
N GLY A 53 -5.82 -20.17 -30.35
CA GLY A 53 -6.85 -20.78 -31.20
C GLY A 53 -6.29 -21.61 -32.35
N LYS A 54 -4.96 -21.59 -32.52
CA LYS A 54 -4.21 -22.45 -33.42
C LYS A 54 -3.30 -23.31 -32.53
N ASP A 55 -3.00 -24.56 -32.89
CA ASP A 55 -2.05 -25.44 -32.17
C ASP A 55 -0.58 -24.95 -32.24
N SER A 56 -0.38 -23.63 -32.35
CA SER A 56 0.88 -22.94 -32.60
C SER A 56 1.23 -21.97 -31.47
N LEU A 57 0.83 -22.26 -30.23
CA LEU A 57 1.27 -21.44 -29.10
C LEU A 57 2.80 -21.47 -29.02
N PRO A 58 3.46 -20.30 -28.86
CA PRO A 58 4.90 -20.26 -28.73
C PRO A 58 5.34 -21.06 -27.49
N SER A 59 6.53 -21.65 -27.57
CA SER A 59 7.16 -22.27 -26.39
C SER A 59 7.18 -21.29 -25.22
N ASN A 60 7.21 -21.81 -23.97
CA ASN A 60 7.17 -20.94 -22.79
C ASN A 60 8.28 -19.86 -22.81
N TRP A 61 9.50 -20.22 -23.24
CA TRP A 61 10.60 -19.27 -23.42
C TRP A 61 10.35 -18.27 -24.55
N SER A 62 9.81 -18.71 -25.68
CA SER A 62 9.43 -17.81 -26.78
C SER A 62 8.38 -16.79 -26.31
N TYR A 63 7.39 -17.22 -25.52
CA TYR A 63 6.41 -16.31 -24.91
C TYR A 63 7.08 -15.29 -23.97
N ILE A 64 7.99 -15.75 -23.09
CA ILE A 64 8.76 -14.87 -22.20
C ILE A 64 9.52 -13.83 -23.02
N PHE A 65 10.29 -14.22 -24.04
CA PHE A 65 11.06 -13.26 -24.84
C PHE A 65 10.20 -12.24 -25.58
N LEU A 66 9.03 -12.64 -26.08
CA LEU A 66 8.07 -11.71 -26.68
C LEU A 66 7.60 -10.69 -25.64
N ILE A 67 7.19 -11.12 -24.44
CA ILE A 67 6.79 -10.18 -23.38
C ILE A 67 7.94 -9.27 -22.96
N LEU A 68 9.16 -9.79 -22.80
CA LEU A 68 10.34 -8.98 -22.47
C LEU A 68 10.66 -7.96 -23.57
N THR A 69 10.42 -8.30 -24.84
CA THR A 69 10.56 -7.36 -25.97
C THR A 69 9.56 -6.20 -25.86
N ALA A 70 8.31 -6.49 -25.48
CA ALA A 70 7.32 -5.44 -25.21
C ALA A 70 7.72 -4.58 -23.99
N PHE A 71 8.24 -5.20 -22.92
CA PHE A 71 8.73 -4.46 -21.76
C PHE A 71 9.92 -3.56 -22.09
N ASP A 72 10.86 -3.99 -22.93
CA ASP A 72 12.01 -3.15 -23.32
C ASP A 72 11.56 -1.83 -23.97
N GLU A 73 10.59 -1.90 -24.89
CA GLU A 73 10.02 -0.68 -25.49
C GLU A 73 9.29 0.18 -24.47
N LEU A 74 8.45 -0.44 -23.62
CA LEU A 74 7.74 0.25 -22.54
C LEU A 74 8.73 0.97 -21.60
N ILE A 75 9.84 0.32 -21.25
CA ILE A 75 10.86 0.87 -20.38
C ILE A 75 11.51 2.11 -21.01
N LYS A 76 11.92 2.00 -22.28
CA LYS A 76 12.62 3.06 -23.00
C LYS A 76 11.74 4.27 -23.30
N LYS A 77 10.49 4.03 -23.71
CA LYS A 77 9.57 5.08 -24.17
C LYS A 77 8.74 5.70 -23.05
N ILE A 78 8.42 4.93 -22.01
CA ILE A 78 7.45 5.34 -21.00
C ILE A 78 8.05 5.35 -19.60
N ILE A 79 8.55 4.21 -19.10
CA ILE A 79 8.94 4.12 -17.68
C ILE A 79 10.14 5.02 -17.38
N LYS A 80 11.28 4.83 -18.05
CA LYS A 80 12.51 5.60 -17.75
C LYS A 80 12.33 7.11 -17.91
N PRO A 81 11.77 7.64 -19.01
CA PRO A 81 11.58 9.09 -19.16
C PRO A 81 10.71 9.68 -18.05
N ASN A 82 9.60 9.02 -17.70
CA ASN A 82 8.71 9.54 -16.66
C ASN A 82 9.29 9.42 -15.25
N LEU A 83 10.07 8.37 -14.97
CA LEU A 83 10.79 8.28 -13.70
C LEU A 83 11.91 9.35 -13.61
N GLN A 84 12.58 9.69 -14.71
CA GLN A 84 13.56 10.79 -14.71
C GLN A 84 12.91 12.16 -14.45
N GLU A 85 11.66 12.33 -14.87
CA GLU A 85 10.84 13.52 -14.60
C GLU A 85 10.17 13.53 -13.22
N ASN A 86 10.53 12.62 -12.31
CA ASN A 86 9.98 12.55 -10.96
C ASN A 86 8.45 12.31 -10.94
N LYS A 87 7.96 11.45 -11.83
CA LYS A 87 6.55 11.03 -11.88
C LYS A 87 6.35 9.68 -11.19
N VAL A 88 5.09 9.42 -10.81
CA VAL A 88 4.63 8.10 -10.36
C VAL A 88 4.07 7.36 -11.57
N VAL A 89 4.64 6.20 -11.87
CA VAL A 89 4.23 5.35 -12.99
C VAL A 89 3.59 4.09 -12.41
N ILE A 90 2.32 3.85 -12.75
CA ILE A 90 1.58 2.64 -12.39
C ILE A 90 1.46 1.74 -13.62
N ILE A 91 1.87 0.48 -13.50
CA ILE A 91 1.72 -0.50 -14.58
C ILE A 91 0.69 -1.58 -14.19
N ASP A 92 -0.35 -1.76 -15.01
CA ASP A 92 -1.27 -2.91 -14.95
C ASP A 92 -0.56 -4.13 -15.56
N ARG A 93 -0.17 -5.06 -14.69
CA ARG A 93 0.64 -6.25 -14.99
C ARG A 93 2.03 -5.94 -15.56
N TYR A 94 3.06 -6.40 -14.87
CA TYR A 94 4.45 -6.25 -15.26
C TYR A 94 5.20 -7.58 -15.10
N ILE A 95 6.46 -7.56 -14.64
CA ILE A 95 7.28 -8.76 -14.53
C ILE A 95 6.67 -9.82 -13.62
N ASP A 96 5.99 -9.43 -12.54
CA ASP A 96 5.44 -10.37 -11.56
C ASP A 96 4.37 -11.28 -12.17
N SER A 97 3.55 -10.78 -13.11
CA SER A 97 2.70 -11.63 -13.97
C SER A 97 3.52 -12.69 -14.72
N THR A 98 4.63 -12.32 -15.36
CA THR A 98 5.48 -13.28 -16.08
C THR A 98 6.12 -14.31 -15.15
N LEU A 99 6.55 -13.89 -13.95
CA LEU A 99 7.09 -14.80 -12.93
C LEU A 99 6.07 -15.85 -12.49
N VAL A 100 4.80 -15.45 -12.34
CA VAL A 100 3.72 -16.38 -11.96
C VAL A 100 3.33 -17.30 -13.11
N TYR A 101 2.95 -16.75 -14.25
CA TYR A 101 2.37 -17.53 -15.34
C TYR A 101 3.42 -18.36 -16.10
N GLN A 102 4.55 -17.76 -16.46
CA GLN A 102 5.58 -18.45 -17.23
C GLN A 102 6.63 -19.10 -16.32
N GLY A 103 6.97 -18.45 -15.20
CA GLY A 103 7.95 -18.93 -14.24
C GLY A 103 7.45 -20.11 -13.41
N LEU A 104 6.45 -19.88 -12.55
CA LEU A 104 5.94 -20.87 -11.60
C LEU A 104 4.99 -21.88 -12.28
N GLU A 105 3.89 -21.43 -12.88
CA GLU A 105 2.94 -22.35 -13.56
C GLU A 105 3.58 -22.99 -14.80
N GLY A 106 4.33 -22.21 -15.59
CA GLY A 106 5.01 -22.71 -16.80
C GLY A 106 6.31 -23.48 -16.55
N GLY A 107 6.73 -23.67 -15.30
CA GLY A 107 7.86 -24.53 -14.92
C GLY A 107 9.25 -24.03 -15.33
N THR A 108 9.42 -22.78 -15.74
CA THR A 108 10.76 -22.22 -16.09
C THR A 108 11.53 -21.69 -14.87
N GLY A 109 10.85 -21.51 -13.74
CA GLY A 109 11.40 -20.98 -12.49
C GLY A 109 11.41 -19.46 -12.44
N ALA A 110 10.73 -18.88 -11.45
CA ALA A 110 10.60 -17.42 -11.28
C ALA A 110 11.96 -16.71 -11.21
N ASN A 111 12.92 -17.24 -10.44
CA ASN A 111 14.26 -16.64 -10.33
C ASN A 111 14.99 -16.61 -11.68
N VAL A 112 14.86 -17.67 -12.49
CA VAL A 112 15.50 -17.77 -13.81
C VAL A 112 14.89 -16.74 -14.76
N VAL A 113 13.56 -16.62 -14.80
CA VAL A 113 12.87 -15.61 -15.61
C VAL A 113 13.29 -14.20 -15.19
N GLN A 114 13.35 -13.92 -13.89
CA GLN A 114 13.79 -12.62 -13.38
C GLN A 114 15.24 -12.31 -13.78
N GLU A 115 16.15 -13.28 -13.65
CA GLU A 115 17.54 -13.12 -14.06
C GLU A 115 17.67 -12.83 -15.55
N VAL A 116 16.93 -13.56 -16.39
CA VAL A 116 16.91 -13.33 -17.83
C VAL A 116 16.41 -11.92 -18.13
N ALA A 117 15.27 -11.50 -17.55
CA ALA A 117 14.74 -10.15 -17.73
C ALA A 117 15.73 -9.05 -17.29
N LYS A 118 16.42 -9.26 -16.17
CA LYS A 118 17.45 -8.34 -15.68
C LYS A 118 18.64 -8.26 -16.66
N LYS A 119 19.11 -9.40 -17.18
CA LYS A 119 20.27 -9.48 -18.08
C LYS A 119 19.97 -8.98 -19.49
N THR A 120 18.76 -9.18 -20.00
CA THR A 120 18.42 -8.88 -21.41
C THR A 120 17.95 -7.45 -21.62
N ILE A 121 17.14 -6.91 -20.72
CA ILE A 121 16.49 -5.60 -20.93
C ILE A 121 16.80 -4.60 -19.81
N ASN A 122 17.69 -4.95 -18.87
CA ASN A 122 17.98 -4.17 -17.66
C ASN A 122 16.68 -3.72 -16.97
N LEU A 123 15.80 -4.70 -16.75
CA LEU A 123 14.44 -4.50 -16.25
C LEU A 123 14.45 -3.72 -14.93
N PRO A 124 13.85 -2.52 -14.85
CA PRO A 124 13.67 -1.82 -13.59
C PRO A 124 12.66 -2.60 -12.74
N MET A 125 13.07 -3.03 -11.55
CA MET A 125 12.14 -3.66 -10.61
C MET A 125 11.16 -2.60 -10.08
N PRO A 126 9.88 -2.96 -9.87
CA PRO A 126 8.94 -2.06 -9.20
C PRO A 126 9.42 -1.73 -7.79
N ASP A 127 9.23 -0.47 -7.40
CA ASP A 127 9.38 -0.06 -6.00
C ASP A 127 8.28 -0.68 -5.14
N ILE A 128 7.07 -0.79 -5.70
CA ILE A 128 5.89 -1.36 -5.06
C ILE A 128 5.11 -2.22 -6.06
N THR A 129 4.68 -3.39 -5.63
CA THR A 129 3.73 -4.25 -6.34
C THR A 129 2.53 -4.52 -5.43
N PHE A 130 1.32 -4.14 -5.84
CA PHE A 130 0.09 -4.51 -5.15
C PHE A 130 -0.51 -5.76 -5.79
N ILE A 131 -0.55 -6.87 -5.05
CA ILE A 131 -1.27 -8.08 -5.46
C ILE A 131 -2.68 -7.99 -4.89
N LEU A 132 -3.67 -7.85 -5.76
CA LEU A 132 -5.08 -7.90 -5.40
C LEU A 132 -5.50 -9.36 -5.19
N ASP A 133 -5.51 -9.80 -3.93
CA ASP A 133 -5.89 -11.16 -3.54
C ASP A 133 -7.41 -11.28 -3.43
N ILE A 134 -7.99 -12.18 -4.23
CA ILE A 134 -9.42 -12.45 -4.25
C ILE A 134 -9.67 -13.94 -4.36
N ASP A 135 -10.76 -14.41 -3.75
CA ASP A 135 -11.27 -15.75 -4.00
C ASP A 135 -11.60 -15.95 -5.49
N PRO A 136 -11.06 -16.98 -6.17
CA PRO A 136 -11.31 -17.21 -7.59
C PRO A 136 -12.80 -17.34 -7.96
N ARG A 137 -13.65 -17.85 -7.07
CA ARG A 137 -15.10 -17.94 -7.32
C ARG A 137 -15.73 -16.56 -7.37
N LYS A 138 -15.35 -15.66 -6.44
CA LYS A 138 -15.82 -14.27 -6.46
C LYS A 138 -15.30 -13.51 -7.68
N ALA A 139 -14.04 -13.75 -8.07
CA ALA A 139 -13.47 -13.18 -9.27
C ALA A 139 -14.26 -13.61 -10.52
N GLN A 140 -14.62 -14.89 -10.62
CA GLN A 140 -15.49 -15.40 -11.69
C GLN A 140 -16.85 -14.71 -11.69
N THR A 141 -17.50 -14.55 -10.53
CA THR A 141 -18.78 -13.83 -10.44
C THR A 141 -18.68 -12.40 -10.95
N ARG A 142 -17.60 -11.68 -10.60
CA ARG A 142 -17.36 -10.31 -11.09
C ARG A 142 -17.17 -10.28 -12.61
N LEU A 143 -16.45 -11.24 -13.17
CA LEU A 143 -16.23 -11.34 -14.62
C LEU A 143 -17.52 -11.65 -15.38
N LYS A 144 -18.35 -12.57 -14.89
CA LYS A 144 -19.67 -12.87 -15.49
C LYS A 144 -20.57 -11.64 -15.51
N LYS A 145 -20.67 -10.94 -14.38
CA LYS A 145 -21.42 -9.68 -14.30
C LYS A 145 -20.91 -8.64 -15.30
N ARG A 146 -19.59 -8.46 -15.40
CA ARG A 146 -19.00 -7.55 -16.40
C ARG A 146 -19.32 -7.97 -17.83
N GLN A 147 -19.27 -9.26 -18.13
CA GLN A 147 -19.61 -9.78 -19.45
C GLN A 147 -21.08 -9.53 -19.79
N GLU A 148 -21.99 -9.70 -18.83
CA GLU A 148 -23.41 -9.36 -18.99
C GLU A 148 -23.62 -7.86 -19.24
N GLU A 149 -22.88 -7.00 -18.53
CA GLU A 149 -22.99 -5.54 -18.63
C GLU A 149 -22.34 -4.96 -19.90
N THR A 150 -21.23 -5.53 -20.37
CA THR A 150 -20.38 -4.92 -21.42
C THR A 150 -20.26 -5.75 -22.69
N GLY A 151 -20.66 -7.03 -22.66
CA GLY A 151 -20.43 -7.98 -23.74
C GLY A 151 -18.97 -8.42 -23.92
N GLU A 152 -18.03 -7.94 -23.08
CA GLU A 152 -16.63 -8.33 -23.17
C GLU A 152 -16.41 -9.76 -22.68
N TYR A 153 -16.01 -10.65 -23.60
CA TYR A 153 -15.63 -12.01 -23.27
C TYR A 153 -14.26 -12.07 -22.58
N SER A 154 -14.19 -12.79 -21.47
CA SER A 154 -12.92 -13.14 -20.84
C SER A 154 -12.56 -14.59 -21.16
N ASN A 155 -11.27 -14.89 -21.30
CA ASN A 155 -10.80 -16.28 -21.44
C ASN A 155 -10.88 -17.06 -20.12
N TRP A 156 -11.48 -16.49 -19.07
CA TRP A 156 -11.59 -17.10 -17.75
C TRP A 156 -12.27 -18.46 -17.80
N ASP A 157 -13.37 -18.57 -18.52
CA ASP A 157 -14.19 -19.80 -18.58
C ASP A 157 -13.54 -20.93 -19.40
N LYS A 158 -12.43 -20.66 -20.10
CA LYS A 158 -11.64 -21.69 -20.80
C LYS A 158 -10.74 -22.48 -19.85
N LEU A 159 -10.53 -21.99 -18.63
CA LEU A 159 -9.65 -22.58 -17.63
C LEU A 159 -10.46 -22.93 -16.39
N ASP A 160 -10.15 -24.06 -15.75
CA ASP A 160 -10.86 -24.49 -14.57
C ASP A 160 -10.57 -23.60 -13.35
N LEU A 161 -11.42 -23.74 -12.33
CA LEU A 161 -11.28 -22.98 -11.08
C LEU A 161 -9.96 -23.32 -10.35
N GLU A 162 -9.46 -24.54 -10.51
CA GLU A 162 -8.23 -25.00 -9.87
C GLU A 162 -7.00 -24.28 -10.45
N PHE A 163 -6.97 -24.03 -11.75
CA PHE A 163 -5.94 -23.22 -12.41
C PHE A 163 -5.89 -21.83 -11.81
N HIS A 164 -7.03 -21.14 -11.70
CA HIS A 164 -7.08 -19.80 -11.11
C HIS A 164 -6.67 -19.80 -9.64
N GLN A 165 -7.00 -20.86 -8.90
CA GLN A 165 -6.55 -21.06 -7.52
C GLN A 165 -5.03 -21.28 -7.43
N ARG A 166 -4.41 -22.03 -8.37
CA ARG A 166 -2.95 -22.17 -8.44
C ARG A 166 -2.27 -20.83 -8.75
N ILE A 167 -2.75 -20.09 -9.74
CA ILE A 167 -2.21 -18.76 -10.07
C ILE A 167 -2.30 -17.81 -8.87
N ARG A 168 -3.43 -17.79 -8.17
CA ARG A 168 -3.58 -17.04 -6.92
C ARG A 168 -2.52 -17.45 -5.89
N ASN A 169 -2.33 -18.74 -5.66
CA ASN A 169 -1.35 -19.24 -4.70
C ASN A 169 0.08 -18.84 -5.09
N TYR A 170 0.45 -18.90 -6.37
CA TYR A 170 1.75 -18.45 -6.84
C TYR A 170 2.01 -16.96 -6.63
N TYR A 171 1.00 -16.11 -6.79
CA TYR A 171 1.11 -14.70 -6.41
C TYR A 171 1.40 -14.53 -4.90
N LEU A 172 0.74 -15.31 -4.04
CA LEU A 172 0.99 -15.31 -2.60
C LEU A 172 2.39 -15.86 -2.24
N GLU A 173 2.88 -16.84 -3.00
CA GLU A 173 4.26 -17.33 -2.87
C GLU A 173 5.28 -16.29 -3.30
N LEU A 174 4.99 -15.50 -4.34
CA LEU A 174 5.86 -14.43 -4.81
C LEU A 174 6.11 -13.38 -3.72
N LYS A 175 5.12 -13.08 -2.88
CA LYS A 175 5.28 -12.22 -1.69
C LYS A 175 6.35 -12.74 -0.72
N LYS A 176 6.49 -14.07 -0.58
CA LYS A 176 7.54 -14.66 0.28
C LYS A 176 8.93 -14.44 -0.31
N GLN A 177 9.05 -14.42 -1.64
CA GLN A 177 10.31 -14.19 -2.35
C GLN A 177 10.70 -12.71 -2.37
N PHE A 178 9.72 -11.80 -2.44
CA PHE A 178 9.95 -10.36 -2.50
C PHE A 178 9.16 -9.58 -1.43
N PRO A 179 9.41 -9.85 -0.13
CA PRO A 179 8.62 -9.30 0.96
C PRO A 179 8.71 -7.78 1.08
N GLU A 180 9.79 -7.17 0.60
CA GLU A 180 10.04 -5.73 0.72
C GLU A 180 9.24 -4.87 -0.27
N ARG A 181 8.88 -5.40 -1.45
CA ARG A 181 8.21 -4.63 -2.51
C ARG A 181 6.78 -5.09 -2.80
N ILE A 182 6.43 -6.33 -2.46
CA ILE A 182 5.11 -6.89 -2.75
C ILE A 182 4.19 -6.65 -1.55
N TYR A 183 3.00 -6.11 -1.78
CA TYR A 183 1.95 -5.93 -0.78
C TYR A 183 0.70 -6.69 -1.21
N ILE A 184 0.19 -7.55 -0.34
CA ILE A 184 -1.08 -8.25 -0.58
C ILE A 184 -2.20 -7.35 -0.11
N VAL A 185 -3.15 -7.07 -0.99
CA VAL A 185 -4.33 -6.23 -0.73
C VAL A 185 -5.57 -7.12 -0.84
N ASN A 186 -6.42 -7.11 0.17
CA ASN A 186 -7.60 -7.97 0.21
C ASN A 186 -8.70 -7.46 -0.72
N ALA A 187 -8.75 -7.99 -1.95
CA ALA A 187 -9.72 -7.58 -2.96
C ALA A 187 -11.13 -8.16 -2.76
N ASN A 188 -11.39 -8.83 -1.64
CA ASN A 188 -12.75 -9.18 -1.20
C ASN A 188 -13.51 -7.99 -0.60
N GLN A 189 -12.81 -6.91 -0.26
CA GLN A 189 -13.39 -5.67 0.30
C GLN A 189 -14.07 -4.82 -0.78
N SER A 190 -14.70 -3.73 -0.35
CA SER A 190 -15.26 -2.72 -1.25
C SER A 190 -14.17 -1.95 -1.98
N GLU A 191 -14.50 -1.38 -3.15
CA GLU A 191 -13.56 -0.58 -3.95
C GLU A 191 -12.98 0.61 -3.19
N THR A 192 -13.78 1.21 -2.30
CA THR A 192 -13.38 2.36 -1.47
C THR A 192 -12.38 1.97 -0.40
N GLU A 193 -12.55 0.79 0.23
CA GLU A 193 -11.60 0.27 1.21
C GLU A 193 -10.26 -0.08 0.55
N ILE A 194 -10.31 -0.78 -0.59
CA ILE A 194 -9.11 -1.13 -1.38
C ILE A 194 -8.35 0.13 -1.80
N LEU A 195 -9.06 1.16 -2.28
CA LEU A 195 -8.45 2.43 -2.66
C LEU A 195 -7.78 3.11 -1.47
N ALA A 196 -8.44 3.17 -0.32
CA ALA A 196 -7.90 3.77 0.90
C ALA A 196 -6.66 3.04 1.40
N GLU A 197 -6.69 1.71 1.42
CA GLU A 197 -5.54 0.86 1.79
C GLU A 197 -4.35 1.12 0.86
N VAL A 198 -4.56 1.03 -0.46
CA VAL A 198 -3.49 1.25 -1.45
C VAL A 198 -2.90 2.64 -1.35
N LYS A 199 -3.72 3.69 -1.19
CA LYS A 199 -3.22 5.06 -0.97
C LYS A 199 -2.35 5.15 0.28
N SER A 200 -2.79 4.55 1.40
CA SER A 200 -2.01 4.56 2.64
C SER A 200 -0.65 3.87 2.51
N LEU A 201 -0.55 2.85 1.65
CA LEU A 201 0.69 2.13 1.36
C LEU A 201 1.61 2.90 0.40
N ILE A 202 1.04 3.70 -0.51
CA ILE A 202 1.81 4.59 -1.41
C ILE A 202 2.34 5.82 -0.66
N GLU A 203 1.63 6.31 0.35
CA GLU A 203 1.93 7.59 1.02
C GLU A 203 3.38 7.71 1.54
N PRO A 204 4.00 6.72 2.23
CA PRO A 204 5.41 6.78 2.61
C PRO A 204 6.36 6.89 1.41
N PHE A 205 5.90 6.34 0.29
CA PHE A 205 6.39 6.34 -1.09
C PHE A 205 6.52 7.71 -1.75
N CYS A 206 5.86 8.73 -1.19
CA CYS A 206 5.74 10.04 -1.81
C CYS A 206 6.41 11.15 -0.98
N LEU A 207 7.11 10.78 0.09
CA LEU A 207 7.85 11.70 0.95
C LEU A 207 9.25 12.01 0.34
N PRO A 208 9.71 13.27 0.32
CA PRO A 208 11.04 13.65 -0.14
C PRO A 208 12.17 12.77 0.44
N GLU A 209 13.26 12.57 -0.32
CA GLU A 209 14.39 11.72 0.12
C GLU A 209 15.08 12.24 1.40
N ASN A 210 15.09 13.56 1.60
CA ASN A 210 15.64 14.23 2.78
C ASN A 210 14.80 13.98 4.05
N GLU A 211 13.64 13.35 3.88
CA GLU A 211 12.59 13.16 4.86
C GLU A 211 12.46 11.66 5.26
N LYS A 212 13.19 10.73 4.64
CA LYS A 212 13.19 9.28 5.00
C LYS A 212 13.79 8.92 6.39
N LYS A 213 14.08 9.91 7.25
CA LYS A 213 14.51 9.73 8.66
C LYS A 213 13.49 10.29 9.64
N PHE A 214 12.22 9.99 9.44
CA PHE A 214 11.21 10.45 10.38
C PHE A 214 11.22 9.64 11.67
N PRO A 215 11.33 10.28 12.84
CA PRO A 215 11.06 9.60 14.09
C PRO A 215 9.66 8.98 14.01
N SER A 216 9.56 7.73 14.43
CA SER A 216 8.26 7.06 14.52
C SER A 216 7.72 7.18 15.93
N HIS A 217 6.40 7.13 16.08
CA HIS A 217 5.76 7.03 17.39
C HIS A 217 4.65 5.99 17.35
N SER A 218 4.31 5.48 18.52
CA SER A 218 3.12 4.64 18.73
C SER A 218 2.09 5.37 19.56
N ARG A 219 0.81 5.07 19.33
CA ARG A 219 -0.32 5.54 20.12
C ARG A 219 -1.28 4.39 20.35
N VAL A 220 -1.84 4.29 21.55
CA VAL A 220 -2.70 3.18 21.95
C VAL A 220 -4.06 3.68 22.41
N ILE A 221 -5.10 3.20 21.75
CA ILE A 221 -6.50 3.48 22.06
C ILE A 221 -6.98 2.45 23.07
N ILE A 222 -7.20 2.91 24.31
CA ILE A 222 -7.72 2.11 25.41
C ILE A 222 -9.11 2.65 25.77
N LYS A 223 -10.09 1.75 25.92
CA LYS A 223 -11.45 2.10 26.37
C LYS A 223 -11.77 1.38 27.68
N ASN A 224 -12.46 2.06 28.59
CA ASN A 224 -13.04 1.40 29.75
C ASN A 224 -14.39 0.72 29.39
N GLU A 225 -14.99 0.04 30.36
CA GLU A 225 -16.28 -0.65 30.20
C GLU A 225 -17.45 0.28 29.84
N LYS A 226 -17.33 1.58 30.15
CA LYS A 226 -18.31 2.60 29.79
C LYS A 226 -18.11 3.15 28.37
N GLY A 227 -17.09 2.66 27.65
CA GLY A 227 -16.74 3.12 26.30
C GLY A 227 -15.94 4.42 26.25
N GLU A 228 -15.53 4.95 27.40
CA GLU A 228 -14.72 6.17 27.51
C GLU A 228 -13.26 5.86 27.16
N PHE A 229 -12.58 6.83 26.57
CA PHE A 229 -11.22 6.68 26.07
C PHE A 229 -10.21 7.15 27.11
N LEU A 230 -9.12 6.40 27.30
CA LEU A 230 -8.02 6.81 28.13
C LEU A 230 -7.19 7.87 27.41
N LEU A 231 -7.01 9.02 28.05
CA LEU A 231 -6.21 10.13 27.56
C LEU A 231 -5.13 10.51 28.58
N VAL A 232 -4.00 10.97 28.07
CA VAL A 232 -2.89 11.54 28.83
C VAL A 232 -2.68 12.99 28.41
N LYS A 233 -2.45 13.90 29.36
CA LYS A 233 -2.10 15.30 29.09
C LYS A 233 -0.58 15.44 29.13
N ASP A 234 0.05 15.39 27.96
CA ASP A 234 1.48 15.62 27.81
C ASP A 234 1.78 17.12 27.93
N LYS A 235 2.82 17.47 28.69
CA LYS A 235 3.21 18.86 28.94
C LYS A 235 3.54 19.65 27.67
N LYS A 236 4.04 18.98 26.63
CA LYS A 236 4.44 19.56 25.35
C LYS A 236 3.34 19.49 24.30
N TRP A 237 2.56 18.41 24.30
CA TRP A 237 1.62 18.10 23.21
C TRP A 237 0.14 18.18 23.60
N GLY A 238 -0.18 18.47 24.86
CA GLY A 238 -1.54 18.50 25.36
C GLY A 238 -2.18 17.12 25.46
N TRP A 239 -3.51 17.07 25.37
CA TRP A 239 -4.28 15.83 25.45
C TRP A 239 -4.02 14.92 24.24
N ASN A 240 -3.65 13.68 24.50
CA ASN A 240 -3.35 12.66 23.49
C ASN A 240 -3.73 11.26 24.00
N PHE A 241 -3.77 10.28 23.09
CA PHE A 241 -3.73 8.87 23.49
C PHE A 241 -2.35 8.50 24.07
N PRO A 242 -2.28 7.59 25.04
CA PRO A 242 -1.01 7.08 25.57
C PRO A 242 -0.08 6.58 24.47
N GLY A 243 1.21 6.84 24.63
CA GLY A 243 2.26 6.36 23.74
C GLY A 243 3.33 7.41 23.45
N GLY A 244 4.41 6.99 22.83
CA GLY A 244 5.53 7.89 22.54
C GLY A 244 6.40 7.44 21.40
N LYS A 245 7.62 7.96 21.38
CA LYS A 245 8.57 7.76 20.30
C LYS A 245 9.05 6.32 20.29
N ILE A 246 9.15 5.73 19.11
CA ILE A 246 9.75 4.41 18.90
C ILE A 246 11.27 4.58 18.90
N GLU A 247 11.94 3.84 19.77
CA GLU A 247 13.39 3.88 19.88
C GLU A 247 14.08 3.13 18.72
N PRO A 248 15.35 3.47 18.39
CA PRO A 248 16.11 2.69 17.43
C PRO A 248 16.17 1.22 17.82
N ASN A 249 15.86 0.31 16.88
CA ASN A 249 15.79 -1.14 17.07
C ASN A 249 14.62 -1.66 17.92
N GLU A 250 13.65 -0.81 18.26
CA GLU A 250 12.43 -1.21 18.94
C GLU A 250 11.30 -1.48 17.93
N SER A 251 10.51 -2.55 18.13
CA SER A 251 9.32 -2.77 17.31
C SER A 251 8.20 -1.79 17.69
N PRO A 252 7.36 -1.32 16.76
CA PRO A 252 6.26 -0.41 17.08
C PRO A 252 5.29 -0.94 18.16
N THR A 253 5.08 -2.26 18.20
CA THR A 253 4.26 -2.91 19.24
C THR A 253 4.96 -2.93 20.59
N ALA A 254 6.28 -3.13 20.64
CA ALA A 254 7.05 -3.05 21.88
C ALA A 254 7.03 -1.63 22.45
N ALA A 255 7.26 -0.62 21.60
CA ALA A 255 7.16 0.78 21.96
C ALA A 255 5.77 1.14 22.50
N ALA A 256 4.71 0.65 21.84
CA ALA A 256 3.34 0.88 22.28
C ALA A 256 3.09 0.35 23.70
N LYS A 257 3.55 -0.88 24.00
CA LYS A 257 3.42 -1.47 25.33
C LYS A 257 4.26 -0.73 26.38
N ARG A 258 5.52 -0.43 26.05
CA ARG A 258 6.46 0.27 26.93
C ARG A 258 5.93 1.64 27.32
N GLU A 259 5.58 2.47 26.34
CA GLU A 259 5.15 3.85 26.57
C GLU A 259 3.82 3.91 27.33
N VAL A 260 2.85 3.03 27.05
CA VAL A 260 1.61 2.95 27.84
C VAL A 260 1.94 2.67 29.31
N PHE A 261 2.83 1.72 29.57
CA PHE A 261 3.21 1.36 30.93
C PHE A 261 4.01 2.47 31.63
N GLU A 262 4.88 3.18 30.91
CA GLU A 262 5.66 4.31 31.41
C GLU A 262 4.80 5.54 31.69
N GLU A 263 3.78 5.81 30.88
CA GLU A 263 2.92 6.98 31.09
C GLU A 263 1.81 6.71 32.12
N THR A 264 1.21 5.52 32.09
CA THR A 264 -0.06 5.24 32.77
C THR A 264 -0.02 4.15 33.83
N ASN A 265 1.08 3.39 33.92
CA ASN A 265 1.20 2.18 34.76
C ASN A 265 0.27 1.02 34.34
N LEU A 266 -0.38 1.10 33.18
CA LEU A 266 -1.20 0.01 32.64
C LEU A 266 -0.36 -0.97 31.81
N VAL A 267 -0.68 -2.24 31.94
CA VAL A 267 -0.16 -3.31 31.07
C VAL A 267 -1.21 -3.63 30.01
N THR A 268 -0.80 -3.67 28.75
CA THR A 268 -1.71 -3.92 27.61
C THR A 268 -1.41 -5.24 26.92
N GLU A 269 -2.47 -5.95 26.56
CA GLU A 269 -2.45 -7.22 25.84
C GLU A 269 -3.21 -7.10 24.52
N ASP A 270 -2.96 -8.01 23.58
CA ASP A 270 -3.71 -8.13 22.33
C ASP A 270 -3.81 -6.81 21.51
N LEU A 271 -2.70 -6.09 21.35
CA LEU A 271 -2.64 -4.87 20.54
C LEU A 271 -2.95 -5.19 19.07
N LYS A 272 -4.06 -4.66 18.56
CA LYS A 272 -4.41 -4.71 17.15
C LYS A 272 -3.99 -3.41 16.48
N LEU A 273 -3.10 -3.48 15.49
CA LEU A 273 -2.77 -2.32 14.66
C LEU A 273 -4.02 -1.94 13.85
N ILE A 274 -4.46 -0.68 13.97
CA ILE A 274 -5.65 -0.17 13.30
C ILE A 274 -5.33 0.88 12.24
N ALA A 275 -4.19 1.57 12.34
CA ALA A 275 -3.74 2.53 11.35
C ALA A 275 -2.24 2.77 11.42
N ILE A 276 -1.66 3.13 10.28
CA ILE A 276 -0.35 3.77 10.17
C ILE A 276 -0.58 5.10 9.45
N LYS A 277 -0.17 6.22 10.03
CA LYS A 277 -0.34 7.55 9.41
C LYS A 277 0.99 8.29 9.37
N ASN A 278 1.24 9.08 8.31
CA ASN A 278 2.28 10.09 8.35
C ASN A 278 1.67 11.38 8.91
N ILE A 279 2.27 11.90 9.97
CA ILE A 279 1.79 13.06 10.70
C ILE A 279 2.78 14.19 10.49
N PHE A 280 2.26 15.34 10.02
CA PHE A 280 3.05 16.55 9.84
C PHE A 280 2.85 17.49 11.01
N TYR A 281 3.93 17.78 11.73
CA TYR A 281 3.97 18.81 12.76
C TYR A 281 4.57 20.08 12.18
N ALA A 282 3.73 21.09 11.99
CA ALA A 282 4.14 22.42 11.57
C ALA A 282 4.55 23.29 12.78
N ASN A 283 5.39 24.30 12.55
CA ASN A 283 5.72 25.36 13.52
C ASN A 283 6.38 24.90 14.82
N LEU A 284 7.08 23.75 14.81
CA LEU A 284 7.86 23.34 15.97
C LEU A 284 9.13 24.22 16.11
N PRO A 285 9.67 24.39 17.34
CA PRO A 285 10.89 25.16 17.57
C PRO A 285 12.12 24.69 16.76
N LYS A 286 12.15 23.43 16.33
CA LYS A 286 13.21 22.83 15.51
C LYS A 286 12.88 22.77 14.01
N GLY A 287 11.88 23.54 13.56
CA GLY A 287 11.34 23.47 12.22
C GLY A 287 10.27 22.39 12.08
N ASN A 288 9.61 22.37 10.93
CA ASN A 288 8.55 21.40 10.64
C ASN A 288 9.13 19.97 10.66
N GLN A 289 8.39 19.03 11.25
CA GLN A 289 8.81 17.63 11.34
C GLN A 289 7.69 16.72 10.87
N HIS A 290 8.05 15.58 10.31
CA HIS A 290 7.09 14.54 10.02
C HIS A 290 7.41 13.33 10.88
N TRP A 291 6.37 12.60 11.23
CA TRP A 291 6.45 11.43 12.07
C TRP A 291 5.62 10.32 11.46
N LYS A 292 6.10 9.08 11.58
CA LYS A 292 5.30 7.90 11.25
C LYS A 292 4.60 7.40 12.51
N GLY A 293 3.29 7.57 12.57
CA GLY A 293 2.46 7.16 13.70
C GLY A 293 1.86 5.77 13.50
N TYR A 294 2.09 4.87 14.45
CA TYR A 294 1.45 3.55 14.52
C TYR A 294 0.34 3.60 15.58
N PHE A 295 -0.89 3.27 15.18
CA PHE A 295 -2.05 3.35 16.06
C PHE A 295 -2.58 1.95 16.35
N TYR A 296 -2.68 1.65 17.63
CA TYR A 296 -3.17 0.37 18.12
C TYR A 296 -4.48 0.55 18.87
N GLN A 297 -5.34 -0.45 18.78
CA GLN A 297 -6.47 -0.63 19.68
C GLN A 297 -6.21 -1.86 20.55
N VAL A 298 -6.51 -1.75 21.84
CA VAL A 298 -6.41 -2.90 22.77
C VAL A 298 -7.79 -3.42 23.14
N SER A 299 -7.89 -4.73 23.29
CA SER A 299 -9.08 -5.40 23.80
C SER A 299 -8.98 -5.68 25.31
N LYS A 300 -7.76 -5.74 25.86
CA LYS A 300 -7.48 -6.06 27.26
C LYS A 300 -6.34 -5.22 27.81
N TYR A 301 -6.51 -4.77 29.05
CA TYR A 301 -5.47 -4.12 29.83
C TYR A 301 -5.66 -4.46 31.31
N SER A 302 -4.60 -4.33 32.10
CA SER A 302 -4.60 -4.55 33.55
C SER A 302 -3.72 -3.54 34.27
N GLY A 303 -3.89 -3.44 35.59
CA GLY A 303 -3.15 -2.51 36.45
C GLY A 303 -3.98 -1.29 36.89
N GLU A 304 -3.41 -0.52 37.80
CA GLU A 304 -3.99 0.73 38.32
C GLU A 304 -3.35 1.93 37.62
N ILE A 305 -4.19 2.89 37.19
CA ILE A 305 -3.72 4.12 36.56
C ILE A 305 -2.90 4.93 37.56
N LYS A 306 -1.63 5.15 37.23
CA LYS A 306 -0.71 6.02 37.99
C LYS A 306 0.21 6.74 37.02
N ILE A 307 0.36 8.05 37.18
CA ILE A 307 1.34 8.83 36.44
C ILE A 307 2.73 8.39 36.90
N LYS A 308 3.49 7.75 36.02
CA LYS A 308 4.87 7.33 36.30
C LYS A 308 5.87 8.36 35.79
N GLU A 309 5.63 8.96 34.63
CA GLU A 309 6.45 10.05 34.09
C GLU A 309 5.95 11.44 34.54
N VAL A 310 6.06 11.75 35.83
CA VAL A 310 5.56 13.00 36.45
C VAL A 310 6.12 14.28 35.81
N GLY A 311 7.29 14.21 35.16
CA GLY A 311 7.90 15.34 34.44
C GLY A 311 7.31 15.61 33.04
N LYS A 312 6.62 14.62 32.46
CA LYS A 312 6.09 14.63 31.08
C LYS A 312 4.57 14.65 31.06
N ILE A 313 3.93 13.82 31.89
CA ILE A 313 2.48 13.66 31.95
C ILE A 313 1.93 14.46 33.13
N LEU A 314 1.02 15.39 32.82
CA LEU A 314 0.39 16.28 33.80
C LEU A 314 -0.89 15.68 34.39
N GLU A 315 -1.62 14.90 33.58
CA GLU A 315 -2.93 14.38 33.93
C GLU A 315 -3.25 13.10 33.12
N ILE A 316 -4.03 12.19 33.70
CA ILE A 316 -4.57 11.00 33.02
C ILE A 316 -6.05 10.87 33.39
N LYS A 317 -6.92 10.68 32.39
CA LYS A 317 -8.35 10.45 32.63
C LYS A 317 -9.00 9.60 31.56
N PHE A 318 -10.13 9.00 31.91
CA PHE A 318 -11.09 8.49 30.94
C PHE A 318 -12.05 9.61 30.54
N ALA A 319 -12.28 9.79 29.24
CA ALA A 319 -13.18 10.81 28.72
C ALA A 319 -13.97 10.32 27.50
N ASN A 320 -15.19 10.83 27.35
CA ASN A 320 -15.97 10.68 26.12
C ASN A 320 -15.48 11.66 25.06
N LEU A 321 -15.35 11.18 23.82
CA LEU A 321 -14.85 12.03 22.71
C LEU A 321 -15.85 13.11 22.29
N ASN A 322 -17.12 12.97 22.68
CA ASN A 322 -18.16 13.98 22.48
C ASN A 322 -18.24 15.01 23.63
N SER A 323 -17.24 15.04 24.52
CA SER A 323 -17.22 15.99 25.64
C SER A 323 -17.09 17.45 25.17
N SER A 324 -17.67 18.37 25.93
CA SER A 324 -17.64 19.82 25.67
C SER A 324 -16.31 20.50 26.02
N GLU A 325 -15.30 19.73 26.45
CA GLU A 325 -13.97 20.28 26.71
C GLU A 325 -13.28 20.65 25.39
N ASN A 326 -13.16 21.95 25.11
CA ASN A 326 -12.59 22.49 23.87
C ASN A 326 -11.22 21.88 23.53
N GLU A 327 -10.35 21.66 24.53
CA GLU A 327 -9.00 21.08 24.30
C GLU A 327 -9.05 19.64 23.76
N ILE A 328 -10.00 18.81 24.23
CA ILE A 328 -10.18 17.44 23.75
C ILE A 328 -10.78 17.46 22.35
N ARG A 329 -11.77 18.32 22.12
CA ARG A 329 -12.42 18.46 20.82
C ARG A 329 -11.45 18.96 19.73
N GLU A 330 -10.60 19.94 20.02
CA GLU A 330 -9.57 20.44 19.09
C GLU A 330 -8.58 19.35 18.67
N PHE A 331 -8.17 18.48 19.59
CA PHE A 331 -7.33 17.32 19.28
C PHE A 331 -8.00 16.38 18.27
N PHE A 332 -9.30 16.09 18.42
CA PHE A 332 -10.02 15.21 17.50
C PHE A 332 -10.33 15.86 16.15
N ASP A 333 -10.74 17.13 16.15
CA ASP A 333 -10.88 17.94 14.94
C ASP A 333 -9.57 17.93 14.11
N TRP A 334 -8.42 17.97 14.77
CA TRP A 334 -7.11 17.89 14.12
C TRP A 334 -6.82 16.49 13.54
N THR A 335 -7.21 15.40 14.22
CA THR A 335 -7.07 14.03 13.69
C THR A 335 -7.98 13.73 12.49
N GLU A 336 -9.10 14.45 12.37
CA GLU A 336 -10.01 14.41 11.21
C GLU A 336 -9.58 15.38 10.09
N LYS A 337 -9.04 16.56 10.44
CA LYS A 337 -8.48 17.56 9.51
C LYS A 337 -7.08 17.23 8.98
N VAL A 338 -6.68 15.95 9.01
CA VAL A 338 -5.47 15.48 8.31
C VAL A 338 -5.70 15.64 6.80
N GLN A 339 -5.39 16.82 6.30
CA GLN A 339 -5.26 17.05 4.86
C GLN A 339 -4.27 16.02 4.33
N GLN A 340 -4.71 15.29 3.31
CA GLN A 340 -3.94 14.21 2.72
C GLN A 340 -2.52 14.67 2.39
N PRO A 341 -1.48 14.01 2.93
CA PRO A 341 -0.10 14.45 2.78
C PRO A 341 0.30 14.67 1.33
N CYS A 342 -0.15 13.86 0.37
CA CYS A 342 0.23 14.03 -1.03
C CYS A 342 -0.16 15.41 -1.61
N GLN A 343 -1.36 15.91 -1.32
CA GLN A 343 -1.88 17.17 -1.88
C GLN A 343 -1.27 18.40 -1.20
N PHE A 344 -1.12 18.38 0.13
CA PHE A 344 -0.48 19.45 0.90
C PHE A 344 0.99 19.66 0.47
N TYR A 345 1.72 18.57 0.17
CA TYR A 345 3.14 18.65 -0.20
C TYR A 345 3.30 19.14 -1.64
N TRP A 346 2.39 18.75 -2.54
CA TRP A 346 2.39 19.23 -3.92
C TRP A 346 2.12 20.73 -4.02
N GLU A 347 1.18 21.26 -3.23
CA GLU A 347 0.92 22.70 -3.20
C GLU A 347 2.11 23.49 -2.64
N LYS A 348 2.83 22.93 -1.65
CA LYS A 348 4.00 23.58 -1.06
C LYS A 348 5.22 23.57 -2.00
N ILE A 349 5.44 22.47 -2.73
CA ILE A 349 6.48 22.39 -3.78
C ILE A 349 6.21 23.42 -4.90
N LYS A 350 4.95 23.61 -5.32
CA LYS A 350 4.59 24.64 -6.30
C LYS A 350 4.86 26.06 -5.78
N ARG A 351 4.68 26.30 -4.48
CA ARG A 351 4.93 27.61 -3.84
C ARG A 351 6.41 27.92 -3.58
N HIS A 352 7.32 26.97 -3.68
CA HIS A 352 8.77 27.20 -3.56
C HIS A 352 9.50 27.22 -4.92
N LYS A 353 8.77 26.99 -6.03
CA LYS A 353 9.26 27.12 -7.41
C LYS A 353 8.80 28.43 -8.10
N LYS A 354 8.06 29.28 -7.39
CA LYS A 354 7.81 30.68 -7.72
C LYS A 354 8.50 31.53 -6.66
#